data_AF-A0A8S4P7X3-F1
#
_entry.id   AF-A0A8S4P7X3-F1
#
_cell.length_a   1.000
_cell.length_b   1.000
_cell.length_c   1.000
_cell.angle_alpha   90.00
_cell.angle_beta   90.00
_cell.angle_gamma   90.00
#
_symmetry.space_group_name_H-M   'P 1'
#
loop_
_entity.id
_entity.type
_entity.pdbx_description
1 polymer ?
#
loop_
_entity_poly.entity_id
_entity_poly.type
_entity_poly.pdbx_seq_one_letter_code
_entity_poly.pdbx_strand_id
1 'polypeptide(L)'
;FSLNVSVSVRSLSITVTAPQSASTSGLMGTLNGDPSDDFTKPDGDVLPEDSDDKTIYKDFGGLWKLTQGESILCYNDGETIDDFSDASFEPLFLSDFTQEER
;
A
#
# COMPACT_ATOMS: atom_id res chain seq x y z
N PHE A 1 -15.88 -11.12 12.60
CA PHE A 1 -15.06 -10.29 11.70
C PHE A 1 -15.96 -9.32 10.99
N SER A 2 -15.60 -8.04 10.89
CA SER A 2 -16.34 -7.05 10.08
C SER A 2 -15.37 -6.11 9.37
N LEU A 3 -15.70 -5.72 8.15
CA LEU A 3 -14.96 -4.76 7.35
C LEU A 3 -15.88 -3.55 7.08
N ASN A 4 -15.43 -2.36 7.44
CA ASN A 4 -16.07 -1.12 7.03
C ASN A 4 -15.13 -0.37 6.09
N VAL A 5 -15.65 0.03 4.93
CA VAL A 5 -14.92 0.83 3.96
C VAL A 5 -15.68 2.13 3.75
N SER A 6 -15.00 3.25 3.95
CA SER A 6 -15.56 4.59 3.79
C SER A 6 -14.70 5.38 2.83
N VAL A 7 -15.32 5.98 1.82
CA VAL A 7 -14.65 6.83 0.83
C VAL A 7 -14.97 8.29 1.15
N SER A 8 -13.96 9.15 1.06
CA SER A 8 -14.08 10.60 1.18
C SER A 8 -13.29 11.28 0.08
N VAL A 9 -13.34 12.62 0.01
CA VAL A 9 -12.59 13.37 -1.01
C VAL A 9 -11.10 13.06 -0.87
N ARG A 10 -10.54 12.37 -1.87
CA ARG A 10 -9.13 11.94 -1.93
C ARG A 10 -8.68 11.09 -0.73
N SER A 11 -9.59 10.35 -0.09
CA SER A 11 -9.27 9.49 1.04
C SER A 11 -10.11 8.20 1.03
N LEU A 12 -9.46 7.10 1.42
CA LEU A 12 -10.07 5.80 1.63
C LEU A 12 -9.77 5.37 3.07
N SER A 13 -10.81 5.10 3.85
CA SER A 13 -10.69 4.58 5.21
C SER A 13 -11.21 3.15 5.26
N ILE A 14 -10.39 2.26 5.83
CA ILE A 14 -10.72 0.85 6.00
C ILE A 14 -10.59 0.54 7.48
N THR A 15 -11.67 0.06 8.09
CA THR A 15 -11.71 -0.36 9.49
C THR A 15 -12.01 -1.85 9.53
N VAL A 16 -11.14 -2.62 10.19
CA VAL A 16 -11.28 -4.06 10.34
C VAL A 16 -11.50 -4.40 11.82
N THR A 17 -12.58 -5.11 12.12
CA THR A 17 -12.79 -5.72 13.43
C THR A 17 -12.43 -7.20 13.35
N ALA A 18 -11.32 -7.58 13.96
CA ALA A 18 -10.79 -8.94 13.95
C ALA A 18 -10.39 -9.40 15.37
N PRO A 19 -10.26 -10.72 15.62
CA PRO A 19 -9.65 -11.23 16.85
C PRO A 19 -8.22 -10.73 17.01
N GLN A 20 -7.70 -10.67 18.24
CA GLN A 20 -6.32 -10.27 18.51
C GLN A 20 -5.28 -11.19 17.84
N SER A 21 -5.67 -12.42 17.49
CA SER A 21 -4.82 -13.38 16.76
C SER A 21 -4.85 -13.21 15.25
N ALA A 22 -5.55 -12.20 14.72
CA ALA A 22 -5.59 -11.94 13.29
C ALA A 22 -4.29 -11.26 12.85
N SER A 23 -3.82 -11.63 11.66
CA SER A 23 -2.72 -10.98 10.98
C SER A 23 -3.18 -10.49 9.61
N THR A 24 -2.53 -9.45 9.11
CA THR A 24 -2.73 -8.91 7.76
C THR A 24 -1.47 -9.11 6.93
N SER A 25 -1.58 -8.79 5.64
CA SER A 25 -0.45 -8.66 4.73
C SER A 25 -0.84 -7.65 3.66
N GLY A 26 0.13 -6.89 3.16
CA GLY A 26 -0.11 -5.79 2.23
C GLY A 26 0.33 -4.45 2.78
N LEU A 27 -0.17 -3.39 2.15
CA LEU A 27 0.18 -1.99 2.47
C LEU A 27 -0.19 -1.53 3.90
N MET A 28 -0.95 -2.32 4.66
CA MET A 28 -1.32 -2.04 6.05
C MET A 28 -0.50 -2.84 7.07
N GLY A 29 0.54 -3.56 6.64
CA GLY A 29 1.44 -4.30 7.54
C GLY A 29 0.89 -5.67 7.97
N THR A 30 1.50 -6.22 9.03
CA THR A 30 1.26 -7.61 9.48
C THR A 30 0.22 -7.71 10.60
N LEU A 31 -0.08 -6.60 11.28
CA LEU A 31 -1.04 -6.51 12.39
C LEU A 31 -0.72 -7.47 13.57
N ASN A 32 0.54 -7.84 13.76
CA ASN A 32 0.95 -8.73 14.86
C ASN A 32 1.42 -7.97 16.12
N GLY A 33 1.51 -6.64 16.05
CA GLY A 33 1.97 -5.77 17.14
C GLY A 33 3.47 -5.46 17.14
N ASP A 34 4.22 -5.93 16.14
CA ASP A 34 5.63 -5.62 15.91
C ASP A 34 5.77 -4.71 14.69
N PRO A 35 6.07 -3.40 14.85
CA PRO A 35 6.20 -2.49 13.72
C PRO A 35 7.40 -2.79 12.83
N SER A 36 8.39 -3.55 13.33
CA SER A 36 9.64 -3.81 12.59
C SER A 36 9.46 -4.72 11.37
N ASP A 37 8.32 -5.42 11.28
CA ASP A 37 7.97 -6.28 10.14
C ASP A 37 6.79 -5.75 9.30
N ASP A 38 6.26 -4.56 9.58
CA ASP A 38 5.11 -4.01 8.84
C ASP A 38 5.44 -3.72 7.37
N PHE A 39 6.72 -3.52 7.03
CA PHE A 39 7.19 -3.47 5.64
C PHE A 39 7.60 -4.84 5.07
N THR A 40 6.86 -5.89 5.41
CA THR A 40 6.97 -7.21 4.78
C THR A 40 6.49 -7.16 3.33
N LYS A 41 7.38 -7.47 2.38
CA LYS A 41 7.12 -7.53 0.95
C LYS A 41 6.28 -8.76 0.56
N PRO A 42 5.70 -8.80 -0.65
CA PRO A 42 4.92 -9.96 -1.12
C PRO A 42 5.68 -11.29 -1.14
N ASP A 43 7.01 -11.26 -1.31
CA ASP A 43 7.88 -12.43 -1.28
C ASP A 43 8.27 -12.89 0.13
N GLY A 44 7.91 -12.12 1.16
CA GLY A 44 8.20 -12.39 2.57
C GLY A 44 9.45 -11.70 3.12
N ASP A 45 10.24 -11.02 2.29
CA ASP A 45 11.39 -10.24 2.76
C ASP A 45 10.92 -8.95 3.48
N VAL A 46 11.62 -8.55 4.53
CA VAL A 46 11.28 -7.35 5.32
C VAL A 46 12.18 -6.18 4.92
N LEU A 47 11.56 -5.05 4.56
CA LEU A 47 12.28 -3.79 4.38
C LEU A 47 12.52 -3.15 5.76
N PRO A 48 13.71 -2.58 6.05
CA PRO A 48 13.98 -1.93 7.33
C PRO A 48 12.99 -0.80 7.64
N GLU A 49 12.52 -0.73 8.89
CA GLU A 49 11.56 0.30 9.35
C GLU A 49 12.08 1.74 9.25
N ASP A 50 13.41 1.92 9.21
CA ASP A 50 14.11 3.20 9.09
C ASP A 50 14.44 3.58 7.63
N SER A 51 13.90 2.83 6.66
CA SER A 51 14.04 3.14 5.23
C SER A 51 13.39 4.48 4.89
N ASP A 52 13.97 5.21 3.93
CA ASP A 52 13.42 6.49 3.49
C ASP A 52 12.14 6.34 2.65
N ASP A 53 11.35 7.41 2.54
CA ASP A 53 10.06 7.43 1.83
C ASP A 53 10.16 6.92 0.38
N LYS A 54 11.28 7.16 -0.32
CA LYS A 54 11.48 6.75 -1.71
C LYS A 54 11.71 5.26 -1.81
N THR A 55 12.52 4.72 -0.89
CA THR A 55 12.70 3.27 -0.74
C THR A 55 11.39 2.60 -0.34
N ILE A 56 10.64 3.13 0.63
CA ILE A 56 9.31 2.61 1.01
C ILE A 56 8.35 2.62 -0.19
N TYR A 57 8.31 3.70 -0.97
CA TYR A 57 7.45 3.79 -2.14
C TYR A 57 7.81 2.76 -3.23
N LYS A 58 9.10 2.64 -3.59
CA LYS A 58 9.54 1.81 -4.72
C LYS A 58 9.70 0.33 -4.34
N ASP A 59 10.33 0.06 -3.22
CA ASP A 59 10.79 -1.28 -2.83
C ASP A 59 9.84 -1.99 -1.84
N PHE A 60 8.77 -1.32 -1.41
CA PHE A 60 7.66 -1.92 -0.67
C PHE A 60 6.31 -1.64 -1.34
N GLY A 61 5.89 -0.36 -1.43
CA GLY A 61 4.58 0.03 -1.94
C GLY A 61 4.33 -0.42 -3.38
N GLY A 62 5.32 -0.21 -4.26
CA GLY A 62 5.26 -0.60 -5.67
C GLY A 62 5.17 -2.12 -5.89
N LEU A 63 5.69 -2.93 -4.97
CA LEU A 63 5.65 -4.39 -5.07
C LEU A 63 4.25 -4.95 -4.79
N TRP A 64 3.42 -4.24 -4.05
CA TRP A 64 2.04 -4.61 -3.76
C TRP A 64 1.04 -4.25 -4.88
N LYS A 65 1.52 -3.74 -6.02
CA LYS A 65 0.68 -3.45 -7.18
C LYS A 65 0.16 -4.75 -7.80
N LEU A 66 -1.16 -4.84 -7.96
CA LEU A 66 -1.82 -5.98 -8.58
C LEU A 66 -1.63 -5.98 -10.11
N THR A 67 -1.59 -7.17 -10.69
CA THR A 67 -1.79 -7.39 -12.13
C THR A 67 -3.27 -7.57 -12.47
N GLN A 68 -3.63 -7.49 -13.75
CA GLN A 68 -5.00 -7.76 -14.22
C GLN A 68 -5.52 -9.14 -13.78
N GLY A 69 -4.64 -10.15 -13.72
CA GLY A 69 -5.02 -11.52 -13.33
C GLY A 69 -5.21 -11.71 -11.82
N GLU A 70 -4.70 -10.78 -11.01
CA GLU A 70 -4.79 -10.81 -9.55
C GLU A 70 -5.91 -9.91 -9.01
N SER A 71 -6.33 -8.91 -9.79
CA SER A 71 -7.42 -8.02 -9.40
C SER A 71 -8.74 -8.76 -9.28
N ILE A 72 -9.42 -8.55 -8.15
CA ILE A 72 -10.77 -9.06 -7.89
C ILE A 72 -11.87 -8.03 -8.22
N LEU A 73 -11.49 -6.85 -8.70
CA LEU A 73 -12.43 -5.80 -9.07
C LEU A 73 -13.11 -6.15 -10.41
N CYS A 74 -14.37 -5.78 -10.54
CA CYS A 74 -15.11 -5.91 -11.79
C CYS A 74 -14.91 -4.66 -12.64
N TYR A 75 -14.57 -4.87 -13.91
CA TYR A 75 -14.40 -3.83 -14.92
C TYR A 75 -15.48 -3.96 -15.99
N ASN A 76 -15.83 -2.88 -16.68
CA ASN A 76 -16.74 -2.96 -17.82
C ASN A 76 -16.06 -3.62 -19.03
N ASP A 77 -16.84 -3.95 -20.05
CA ASP A 77 -16.32 -4.51 -21.30
C ASP A 77 -15.24 -3.60 -21.91
N GLY A 78 -14.02 -4.13 -22.04
CA GLY A 78 -12.87 -3.41 -22.59
C GLY A 78 -12.07 -2.59 -21.59
N GLU A 79 -12.52 -2.48 -20.34
CA GLU A 79 -11.76 -1.86 -19.25
C GLU A 79 -10.85 -2.87 -18.53
N THR A 80 -9.74 -2.36 -18.01
CA THR A 80 -8.70 -3.09 -17.30
C THR A 80 -8.22 -2.30 -16.08
N ILE A 81 -7.33 -2.88 -15.29
CA ILE A 81 -6.67 -2.18 -14.18
C ILE A 81 -5.91 -0.93 -14.62
N ASP A 82 -5.42 -0.88 -15.87
CA ASP A 82 -4.67 0.26 -16.40
C ASP A 82 -5.56 1.49 -16.61
N ASP A 83 -6.88 1.32 -16.76
CA ASP A 83 -7.83 2.44 -16.86
C ASP A 83 -8.06 3.13 -15.50
N PHE A 84 -7.74 2.43 -14.40
CA PHE A 84 -7.95 2.90 -13.03
C PHE A 84 -6.64 3.03 -12.24
N SER A 85 -5.49 2.97 -12.91
CA SER A 85 -4.19 3.15 -12.29
C SER A 85 -3.26 3.98 -13.18
N ASP A 86 -2.37 4.75 -12.56
CA ASP A 86 -1.31 5.48 -13.26
C ASP A 86 0.03 4.83 -12.93
N ALA A 87 0.58 4.06 -13.89
CA ALA A 87 1.88 3.41 -13.73
C ALA A 87 3.07 4.39 -13.78
N SER A 88 2.85 5.61 -14.25
CA SER A 88 3.86 6.66 -14.33
C SER A 88 3.83 7.63 -13.15
N PHE A 89 2.86 7.48 -12.25
CA PHE A 89 2.77 8.29 -11.04
C PHE A 89 4.05 8.14 -10.21
N GLU A 90 4.67 9.27 -9.87
CA GLU A 90 5.76 9.35 -8.90
C GLU A 90 5.42 10.50 -7.93
N PRO A 91 5.36 10.24 -6.61
CA PRO A 91 5.08 11.28 -5.65
C PRO A 91 6.29 12.21 -5.51
N LEU A 92 6.04 13.40 -4.99
CA LEU A 92 7.12 14.28 -4.56
C LEU A 92 7.68 13.76 -3.24
N PHE A 93 8.99 13.48 -3.20
CA PHE A 93 9.66 13.07 -1.98
C PHE A 93 10.29 14.28 -1.29
N LEU A 94 10.14 14.37 0.03
CA LEU A 94 10.75 15.47 0.80
C LEU A 94 12.28 15.50 0.66
N SER A 95 12.89 14.35 0.41
CA SER A 95 14.32 14.21 0.14
C SER A 95 14.79 14.89 -1.16
N ASP A 96 13.88 15.13 -2.10
CA ASP A 96 14.20 15.74 -3.38
C ASP A 96 14.27 17.29 -3.28
N PHE A 97 13.81 17.86 -2.18
CA PHE A 97 13.84 19.31 -1.91
C PHE A 97 15.01 19.68 -1.00
N THR A 98 15.61 20.84 -1.24
CA THR A 98 16.65 21.37 -0.35
C THR A 98 16.04 21.79 1.00
N GLN A 99 16.85 21.89 2.05
CA GLN A 99 16.34 22.29 3.38
C GLN A 99 15.71 23.70 3.43
N GLU A 100 16.00 24.56 2.45
CA GLU A 100 15.38 25.89 2.33
C GLU A 100 14.00 25.84 1.63
N GLU A 101 13.70 24.74 0.93
CA GLU A 101 12.47 24.50 0.16
C GLU A 101 11.47 23.59 0.90
N ARG A 102 11.88 23.03 2.05
CA ARG A 102 11.05 22.21 2.95
C ARG A 102 10.14 23.04 3.85
#